data_AF-A0A816WRP5-F1
#
_entry.id   AF-A0A816WRP5-F1
#
_cell.length_a   1.000
_cell.length_b   1.000
_cell.length_c   1.000
_cell.angle_alpha   90.00
_cell.angle_beta   90.00
_cell.angle_gamma   90.00
#
_symmetry.space_group_name_H-M   'P 1'
#
loop_
_entity.id
_entity.type
_entity.pdbx_description
1 polymer ?
#
loop_
_entity_poly.entity_id
_entity_poly.type
_entity_poly.pdbx_seq_one_letter_code
_entity_poly.pdbx_strand_id
1 'polypeptide(L)'
;MFGYNETEDEYMADEYDMDDLEDEMNAEFDARDIDASDSEVEDFEQLNKAADTSAAQARNGKDIQGIPWDRLSVTRKDYRKTRLEQYKNYENVPHSGEEAGKHCTDTEKGSSFYTFRSNSRSVRSTILHFQLRNLVWATSKHDVYLLSNYSISHWSSLTGSRNEILNVKGHVAPSEKHPESLLEGFTETQVSTLAVKERLLVAGGFQGELICKHLDRPGVSFCSRTTYTENAITNAVDVYRNSSGALHFMASNNDCGVRDFDMERYQLVQLFRYLWPVNHSSLSPDGKLVAVVGDDPNGLLVDSSNGQTIGTLKGHLDYSFASAWHPNGVTFATGNQDKTCRIWDTRKTSESVAVLRGNLGAIRSIRFTSDGRYIAMAEPADFVHVYDTTAGYKKEQEIDFFGEISGISFSPDTESLFIGVWDRTYGSLLEYGRTINYRSGRHIVKE
;
A
#
# COMPACT_ATOMS: atom_id res chain seq x y z
N MET A 1 -34.12 -7.31 -45.50
CA MET A 1 -34.15 -8.67 -44.94
C MET A 1 -32.73 -9.18 -44.87
N PHE A 2 -31.99 -8.81 -43.82
CA PHE A 2 -30.80 -9.50 -43.28
C PHE A 2 -30.61 -8.91 -41.88
N GLY A 3 -30.98 -9.69 -40.87
CA GLY A 3 -30.88 -9.32 -39.46
C GLY A 3 -29.46 -9.58 -38.97
N TYR A 4 -28.94 -8.62 -38.21
CA TYR A 4 -27.77 -8.81 -37.37
C TYR A 4 -28.24 -9.39 -36.04
N ASN A 5 -27.69 -10.53 -35.64
CA ASN A 5 -27.82 -11.06 -34.30
C ASN A 5 -27.03 -10.16 -33.36
N GLU A 6 -27.74 -9.40 -32.53
CA GLU A 6 -27.25 -8.95 -31.23
C GLU A 6 -27.11 -10.21 -30.37
N THR A 7 -25.90 -10.46 -29.90
CA THR A 7 -25.67 -11.36 -28.76
C THR A 7 -25.63 -10.43 -27.57
N GLU A 8 -26.75 -10.38 -26.85
CA GLU A 8 -26.81 -9.85 -25.49
C GLU A 8 -25.94 -10.77 -24.64
N ASP A 9 -24.69 -10.37 -24.38
CA ASP A 9 -23.92 -10.92 -23.27
C ASP A 9 -24.53 -10.29 -22.00
N GLU A 10 -25.52 -11.00 -21.43
CA GLU A 10 -26.00 -10.78 -20.07
C GLU A 10 -24.81 -10.97 -19.12
N TYR A 11 -24.17 -9.86 -18.75
CA TYR A 11 -23.29 -9.81 -17.58
C TYR A 11 -24.15 -10.12 -16.37
N MET A 12 -24.09 -11.37 -15.92
CA MET A 12 -24.49 -11.79 -14.58
C MET A 12 -23.58 -11.04 -13.61
N ALA A 13 -23.99 -9.82 -13.26
CA ALA A 13 -23.57 -9.17 -12.04
C ALA A 13 -24.14 -10.04 -10.92
N ASP A 14 -23.41 -11.08 -10.53
CA ASP A 14 -23.57 -11.65 -9.20
C ASP A 14 -23.13 -10.53 -8.25
N GLU A 15 -24.09 -9.69 -7.86
CA GLU A 15 -24.09 -8.96 -6.59
C GLU A 15 -23.97 -10.01 -5.49
N TYR A 16 -22.75 -10.50 -5.25
CA TYR A 16 -22.40 -11.05 -3.97
C TYR A 16 -22.23 -9.84 -3.06
N ASP A 17 -23.21 -9.65 -2.17
CA ASP A 17 -23.25 -8.60 -1.15
C ASP A 17 -21.88 -8.52 -0.45
N MET A 18 -21.11 -7.49 -0.81
CA MET A 18 -19.97 -7.04 -0.03
C MET A 18 -20.43 -6.71 1.41
N ASP A 19 -21.72 -6.41 1.58
CA ASP A 19 -22.42 -6.25 2.86
C ASP A 19 -22.40 -7.53 3.70
N ASP A 20 -22.50 -8.75 3.13
CA ASP A 20 -22.47 -10.00 3.92
C ASP A 20 -21.07 -10.28 4.49
N LEU A 21 -20.01 -9.87 3.79
CA LEU A 21 -18.63 -9.98 4.27
C LEU A 21 -18.25 -8.82 5.19
N GLU A 22 -18.79 -7.62 4.95
CA GLU A 22 -18.70 -6.51 5.90
C GLU A 22 -19.47 -6.83 7.18
N ASP A 23 -20.62 -7.50 7.12
CA ASP A 23 -21.43 -7.91 8.28
C ASP A 23 -20.83 -9.10 9.02
N GLU A 24 -20.22 -10.08 8.34
CA GLU A 24 -19.42 -11.12 9.01
C GLU A 24 -18.14 -10.54 9.64
N MET A 25 -17.51 -9.55 9.00
CA MET A 25 -16.34 -8.87 9.55
C MET A 25 -16.72 -7.89 10.66
N ASN A 26 -17.88 -7.24 10.59
CA ASN A 26 -18.47 -6.41 11.64
C ASN A 26 -18.95 -7.27 12.81
N ALA A 27 -19.48 -8.47 12.56
CA ALA A 27 -19.82 -9.43 13.60
C ALA A 27 -18.55 -10.04 14.24
N GLU A 28 -17.48 -10.27 13.48
CA GLU A 28 -16.17 -10.60 14.04
C GLU A 28 -15.54 -9.40 14.76
N PHE A 29 -15.77 -8.17 14.32
CA PHE A 29 -15.28 -6.93 14.94
C PHE A 29 -16.03 -6.66 16.26
N ASP A 30 -17.36 -6.75 16.27
CA ASP A 30 -18.23 -6.63 17.45
C ASP A 30 -18.02 -7.79 18.42
N ALA A 31 -17.87 -9.03 17.95
CA ALA A 31 -17.54 -10.16 18.84
C ALA A 31 -16.11 -10.10 19.40
N ARG A 32 -15.20 -9.35 18.76
CA ARG A 32 -13.81 -9.16 19.23
C ARG A 32 -13.61 -7.93 20.12
N ASP A 33 -14.55 -6.98 20.16
CA ASP A 33 -14.49 -5.76 20.99
C ASP A 33 -15.54 -5.67 22.12
N ILE A 34 -16.51 -6.60 22.24
CA ILE A 34 -17.65 -6.46 23.19
C ILE A 34 -17.51 -7.21 24.55
N ASP A 35 -16.41 -7.89 24.88
CA ASP A 35 -16.28 -8.45 26.25
C ASP A 35 -14.88 -8.38 26.87
N ALA A 36 -14.19 -7.25 26.67
CA ALA A 36 -13.07 -6.91 27.54
C ALA A 36 -13.62 -6.43 28.90
N SER A 37 -13.86 -7.37 29.81
CA SER A 37 -13.99 -7.11 31.25
C SER A 37 -12.85 -6.19 31.71
N ASP A 38 -13.14 -5.18 32.55
CA ASP A 38 -12.15 -4.24 33.13
C ASP A 38 -10.92 -4.95 33.74
N SER A 39 -11.04 -6.23 34.12
CA SER A 39 -9.92 -7.05 34.62
C SER A 39 -8.97 -7.59 33.53
N GLU A 40 -9.42 -7.77 32.29
CA GLU A 40 -8.56 -8.19 31.17
C GLU A 40 -7.76 -7.02 30.57
N VAL A 41 -8.26 -5.79 30.71
CA VAL A 41 -7.58 -4.57 30.27
C VAL A 41 -6.35 -4.28 31.13
N GLU A 42 -6.42 -4.55 32.44
CA GLU A 42 -5.27 -4.39 33.36
C GLU A 42 -4.16 -5.44 33.13
N ASP A 43 -4.52 -6.69 32.80
CA ASP A 43 -3.54 -7.73 32.44
C ASP A 43 -2.91 -7.48 31.04
N PHE A 44 -3.65 -6.84 30.12
CA PHE A 44 -3.15 -6.48 28.79
C PHE A 44 -2.18 -5.29 28.82
N GLU A 45 -2.37 -4.33 29.73
CA GLU A 45 -1.40 -3.26 29.96
C GLU A 45 -0.06 -3.77 30.52
N GLN A 46 -0.04 -4.88 31.27
CA GLN A 46 1.21 -5.50 31.73
C GLN A 46 1.99 -6.22 30.61
N LEU A 47 1.30 -6.79 29.62
CA LEU A 47 1.91 -7.35 28.39
C LEU A 47 2.40 -6.26 27.41
N ASN A 48 1.86 -5.04 27.49
CA ASN A 48 2.24 -3.91 26.65
C ASN A 48 3.64 -3.31 26.93
N LYS A 49 4.40 -3.85 27.89
CA LYS A 49 5.86 -3.63 27.97
C LYS A 49 6.65 -4.58 27.05
N ALA A 50 6.11 -4.90 25.87
CA ALA A 50 6.85 -5.63 24.86
C ALA A 50 8.01 -4.75 24.36
N ALA A 51 9.22 -5.09 24.78
CA ALA A 51 10.41 -4.32 24.43
C ALA A 51 10.71 -4.43 22.94
N ASP A 52 10.91 -3.27 22.32
CA ASP A 52 11.45 -3.11 20.97
C ASP A 52 12.64 -4.05 20.73
N THR A 53 12.78 -4.51 19.50
CA THR A 53 13.93 -5.32 19.09
C THR A 53 14.89 -4.44 18.29
N SER A 54 16.12 -4.31 18.78
CA SER A 54 17.22 -3.67 18.06
C SER A 54 17.88 -4.62 17.06
N ALA A 55 18.56 -4.08 16.05
CA ALA A 55 19.37 -4.88 15.12
C ALA A 55 20.43 -5.75 15.81
N ALA A 56 21.02 -5.27 16.92
CA ALA A 56 22.01 -6.04 17.66
C ALA A 56 21.40 -7.29 18.32
N GLN A 57 20.21 -7.16 18.91
CA GLN A 57 19.48 -8.29 19.46
C GLN A 57 19.03 -9.26 18.37
N ALA A 58 18.54 -8.75 17.24
CA ALA A 58 18.12 -9.57 16.11
C ALA A 58 19.28 -10.40 15.55
N ARG A 59 20.46 -9.79 15.37
CA ARG A 59 21.69 -10.51 14.97
C ARG A 59 22.13 -11.57 15.98
N ASN A 60 21.78 -11.39 17.26
CA ASN A 60 22.04 -12.38 18.30
C ASN A 60 20.94 -13.46 18.42
N GLY A 61 20.01 -13.52 17.46
CA GLY A 61 18.98 -14.55 17.39
C GLY A 61 17.64 -14.20 18.03
N LYS A 62 17.46 -12.98 18.56
CA LYS A 62 16.12 -12.51 18.97
C LYS A 62 15.25 -12.32 17.74
N ASP A 63 14.00 -12.76 17.79
CA ASP A 63 13.03 -12.51 16.72
C ASP A 63 12.83 -10.99 16.50
N ILE A 64 12.73 -10.57 15.23
CA ILE A 64 12.62 -9.14 14.86
C ILE A 64 11.36 -8.48 15.43
N GLN A 65 10.28 -9.24 15.62
CA GLN A 65 9.06 -8.79 16.28
C GLN A 65 9.09 -8.99 17.80
N GLY A 66 10.13 -9.64 18.32
CA GLY A 66 10.27 -9.98 19.73
C GLY A 66 9.40 -11.15 20.17
N ILE A 67 8.92 -11.99 19.25
CA ILE A 67 8.13 -13.18 19.57
C ILE A 67 9.03 -14.18 20.34
N PRO A 68 8.65 -14.58 21.57
CA PRO A 68 9.48 -15.44 22.41
C PRO A 68 9.27 -16.92 22.05
N TRP A 69 9.70 -17.33 20.86
CA TRP A 69 9.52 -18.69 20.33
C TRP A 69 10.06 -19.79 21.26
N ASP A 70 11.07 -19.49 22.08
CA ASP A 70 11.65 -20.38 23.10
C ASP A 70 10.70 -20.68 24.27
N ARG A 71 9.69 -19.82 24.48
CA ARG A 71 8.67 -19.94 25.53
C ARG A 71 7.34 -20.48 25.01
N LEU A 72 7.21 -20.63 23.69
CA LEU A 72 6.00 -21.15 23.05
C LEU A 72 6.13 -22.66 22.83
N SER A 73 4.99 -23.35 22.77
CA SER A 73 4.93 -24.78 22.46
C SER A 73 5.21 -25.11 20.98
N VAL A 74 5.26 -24.08 20.12
CA VAL A 74 5.46 -24.19 18.68
C VAL A 74 6.73 -23.44 18.27
N THR A 75 7.51 -24.03 17.37
CA THR A 75 8.67 -23.34 16.80
C THR A 75 8.24 -22.33 15.74
N ARG A 76 9.05 -21.29 15.49
CA ARG A 76 8.81 -20.34 14.39
C ARG A 76 8.58 -21.04 13.05
N LYS A 77 9.34 -22.10 12.78
CA LYS A 77 9.29 -22.86 11.53
C LYS A 77 7.97 -23.62 11.40
N ASP A 78 7.55 -24.30 12.46
CA ASP A 78 6.29 -25.05 12.46
C ASP A 78 5.10 -24.10 12.34
N TYR A 79 5.15 -22.98 13.06
CA TYR A 79 4.13 -21.93 12.95
C TYR A 79 4.06 -21.35 11.54
N ARG A 80 5.20 -21.02 10.89
CA ARG A 80 5.24 -20.58 9.49
C ARG A 80 4.64 -21.61 8.54
N LYS A 81 4.95 -22.90 8.73
CA LYS A 81 4.38 -23.97 7.90
C LYS A 81 2.85 -24.00 8.03
N THR A 82 2.34 -24.03 9.26
CA THR A 82 0.90 -24.00 9.53
C THR A 82 0.25 -22.73 8.99
N ARG A 83 0.91 -21.59 9.12
CA ARG A 83 0.46 -20.29 8.59
C ARG A 83 0.26 -20.34 7.08
N LEU A 84 1.19 -20.91 6.32
CA LEU A 84 1.06 -21.07 4.86
C LEU A 84 -0.05 -22.06 4.47
N GLU A 85 -0.22 -23.14 5.24
CA GLU A 85 -1.25 -24.16 4.97
C GLU A 85 -2.67 -23.69 5.28
N GLN A 86 -2.84 -22.83 6.28
CA GLN A 86 -4.15 -22.39 6.78
C GLN A 86 -4.58 -21.02 6.26
N TYR A 87 -3.68 -20.23 5.67
CA TYR A 87 -4.04 -18.91 5.16
C TYR A 87 -4.99 -19.02 3.97
N LYS A 88 -6.22 -18.55 4.16
CA LYS A 88 -7.23 -18.50 3.11
C LYS A 88 -7.04 -17.24 2.29
N ASN A 89 -6.82 -17.43 1.00
CA ASN A 89 -6.82 -16.34 0.04
C ASN A 89 -8.23 -16.11 -0.46
N TYR A 90 -8.60 -14.84 -0.53
CA TYR A 90 -9.72 -14.41 -1.36
C TYR A 90 -9.28 -14.45 -2.84
N GLU A 91 -10.15 -14.84 -3.76
CA GLU A 91 -9.90 -14.84 -5.20
C GLU A 91 -11.22 -14.47 -5.88
N ASN A 92 -11.21 -13.46 -6.76
CA ASN A 92 -12.43 -13.10 -7.50
C ASN A 92 -12.56 -13.98 -8.73
N VAL A 93 -11.42 -14.42 -9.27
CA VAL A 93 -11.35 -15.40 -10.32
C VAL A 93 -10.78 -16.69 -9.73
N PRO A 94 -11.58 -17.76 -9.60
CA PRO A 94 -11.13 -19.01 -8.99
C PRO A 94 -9.87 -19.57 -9.66
N HIS A 95 -8.91 -20.03 -8.85
CA HIS A 95 -7.64 -20.60 -9.30
C HIS A 95 -6.69 -19.63 -10.00
N SER A 96 -6.97 -18.31 -9.96
CA SER A 96 -6.14 -17.29 -10.61
C SER A 96 -4.67 -17.36 -10.15
N GLY A 97 -4.44 -17.57 -8.85
CA GLY A 97 -3.08 -17.65 -8.30
C GLY A 97 -2.29 -18.89 -8.71
N GLU A 98 -2.97 -20.04 -8.86
CA GLU A 98 -2.33 -21.27 -9.31
C GLU A 98 -1.94 -21.19 -10.79
N GLU A 99 -2.83 -20.62 -11.62
CA GLU A 99 -2.60 -20.43 -13.05
C GLU A 99 -1.53 -19.38 -13.32
N ALA A 100 -1.60 -18.21 -12.67
CA ALA A 100 -0.61 -17.14 -12.83
C ALA A 100 0.79 -17.59 -12.35
N GLY A 101 0.84 -18.46 -11.33
CA GLY A 101 2.06 -19.06 -10.82
C GLY A 101 2.90 -19.80 -11.87
N LYS A 102 2.29 -20.33 -12.93
CA LYS A 102 2.97 -21.06 -14.02
C LYS A 102 3.83 -20.17 -14.91
N HIS A 103 3.60 -18.85 -14.87
CA HIS A 103 4.29 -17.86 -15.69
C HIS A 103 5.33 -17.04 -14.90
N CYS A 104 5.54 -17.39 -13.63
CA CYS A 104 6.46 -16.66 -12.76
C CYS A 104 7.91 -16.80 -13.22
N THR A 105 8.64 -15.70 -13.08
CA THR A 105 10.07 -15.63 -13.34
C THR A 105 10.84 -16.27 -12.20
N ASP A 106 11.81 -17.12 -12.51
CA ASP A 106 12.69 -17.70 -11.49
C ASP A 106 13.60 -16.64 -10.86
N THR A 107 13.71 -16.69 -9.53
CA THR A 107 14.48 -15.73 -8.73
C THR A 107 15.51 -16.41 -7.83
N GLU A 108 16.68 -15.81 -7.73
CA GLU A 108 17.73 -16.13 -6.78
C GLU A 108 17.40 -15.48 -5.43
N LYS A 109 16.86 -16.29 -4.51
CA LYS A 109 16.59 -15.89 -3.12
C LYS A 109 17.90 -15.75 -2.31
N GLY A 110 17.84 -14.96 -1.23
CA GLY A 110 18.93 -14.79 -0.27
C GLY A 110 19.77 -13.53 -0.46
N SER A 111 19.33 -12.61 -1.32
CA SER A 111 19.91 -11.27 -1.36
C SER A 111 19.58 -10.50 -0.08
N SER A 112 20.42 -9.52 0.27
CA SER A 112 20.21 -8.63 1.41
C SER A 112 20.45 -7.19 0.99
N PHE A 113 19.43 -6.59 0.38
CA PHE A 113 19.43 -5.20 -0.09
C PHE A 113 19.11 -4.19 1.03
N TYR A 114 18.31 -4.62 2.01
CA TYR A 114 17.90 -3.85 3.18
C TYR A 114 18.03 -4.71 4.44
N THR A 115 18.79 -4.25 5.44
CA THR A 115 19.01 -4.95 6.72
C THR A 115 18.14 -4.39 7.84
N PHE A 116 17.58 -5.26 8.68
CA PHE A 116 16.78 -4.86 9.83
C PHE A 116 17.56 -3.90 10.76
N ARG A 117 16.93 -2.78 11.13
CA ARG A 117 17.48 -1.78 12.07
C ARG A 117 16.78 -1.83 13.42
N SER A 118 15.46 -1.78 13.41
CA SER A 118 14.67 -1.70 14.63
C SER A 118 13.21 -2.06 14.38
N ASN A 119 12.54 -2.40 15.47
CA ASN A 119 11.11 -2.60 15.54
C ASN A 119 10.56 -1.70 16.65
N SER A 120 9.68 -0.77 16.29
CA SER A 120 9.03 0.15 17.22
C SER A 120 7.61 -0.34 17.57
N ARG A 121 7.44 -0.93 18.76
CA ARG A 121 6.18 -1.53 19.25
C ARG A 121 5.12 -0.54 19.71
N SER A 122 5.56 0.66 20.05
CA SER A 122 4.71 1.79 20.41
C SER A 122 4.05 2.45 19.19
N VAL A 123 4.48 2.08 17.98
CA VAL A 123 4.05 2.65 16.71
C VAL A 123 3.32 1.55 15.94
N ARG A 124 1.99 1.52 16.01
CA ARG A 124 1.17 0.46 15.40
C ARG A 124 0.24 1.08 14.37
N SER A 125 0.20 0.55 13.17
CA SER A 125 -0.80 0.96 12.18
C SER A 125 -2.08 0.16 12.38
N THR A 126 -3.22 0.73 12.00
CA THR A 126 -4.51 0.02 11.95
C THR A 126 -4.92 -0.16 10.50
N ILE A 127 -5.54 -1.29 10.18
CA ILE A 127 -6.13 -1.60 8.87
C ILE A 127 -7.60 -1.88 9.12
N LEU A 128 -8.48 -1.22 8.38
CA LEU A 128 -9.93 -1.41 8.47
C LEU A 128 -10.52 -2.16 7.27
N HIS A 129 -9.79 -2.18 6.14
CA HIS A 129 -10.22 -2.90 4.94
C HIS A 129 -9.22 -3.98 4.57
N PHE A 130 -9.69 -5.19 4.25
CA PHE A 130 -8.82 -6.31 3.92
C PHE A 130 -8.05 -6.12 2.60
N GLN A 131 -8.41 -5.15 1.73
CA GLN A 131 -7.73 -4.88 0.46
C GLN A 131 -6.71 -3.73 0.48
N LEU A 132 -6.97 -2.66 1.23
CA LEU A 132 -6.24 -1.39 1.09
C LEU A 132 -5.02 -1.30 2.00
N ARG A 133 -3.82 -1.03 1.45
CA ARG A 133 -2.51 -1.08 2.15
C ARG A 133 -1.61 0.16 1.95
N ASN A 134 -2.20 1.34 1.77
CA ASN A 134 -1.46 2.60 1.56
C ASN A 134 -1.52 3.51 2.81
N LEU A 135 -1.10 2.99 3.98
CA LEU A 135 -1.24 3.69 5.27
C LEU A 135 0.09 4.05 5.95
N VAL A 136 1.22 3.84 5.28
CA VAL A 136 2.57 4.13 5.79
C VAL A 136 3.33 4.95 4.76
N TRP A 137 3.87 6.10 5.16
CA TRP A 137 4.54 7.02 4.24
C TRP A 137 5.79 7.66 4.83
N ALA A 138 6.95 7.32 4.28
CA ALA A 138 8.22 7.90 4.67
C ALA A 138 8.47 9.21 3.91
N THR A 139 8.88 10.25 4.64
CA THR A 139 9.28 11.55 4.06
C THR A 139 10.78 11.80 4.22
N SER A 140 11.44 11.03 5.07
CA SER A 140 12.89 10.96 5.20
C SER A 140 13.28 9.55 5.66
N LYS A 141 14.57 9.26 5.78
CA LYS A 141 15.04 8.00 6.39
C LYS A 141 14.69 7.84 7.87
N HIS A 142 14.20 8.90 8.51
CA HIS A 142 13.83 8.93 9.92
C HIS A 142 12.35 9.24 10.15
N ASP A 143 11.68 9.90 9.21
CA ASP A 143 10.34 10.46 9.42
C ASP A 143 9.30 9.69 8.61
N VAL A 144 8.32 9.13 9.33
CA VAL A 144 7.25 8.31 8.79
C VAL A 144 5.91 8.80 9.29
N TYR A 145 4.92 8.82 8.40
CA TYR A 145 3.54 9.10 8.71
C TYR A 145 2.73 7.82 8.59
N LEU A 146 1.84 7.58 9.55
CA LEU A 146 1.03 6.39 9.57
C LEU A 146 -0.32 6.63 10.25
N LEU A 147 -1.30 5.79 9.90
CA LEU A 147 -2.61 5.78 10.52
C LEU A 147 -2.66 4.78 11.67
N SER A 148 -2.96 5.25 12.89
CA SER A 148 -3.28 4.41 14.04
C SER A 148 -4.70 4.72 14.52
N ASN A 149 -5.62 3.79 14.28
CA ASN A 149 -7.06 4.00 14.47
C ASN A 149 -7.50 5.27 13.71
N TYR A 150 -7.98 6.29 14.41
CA TYR A 150 -8.37 7.59 13.85
C TYR A 150 -7.27 8.65 13.90
N SER A 151 -6.07 8.30 14.36
CA SER A 151 -4.97 9.25 14.55
C SER A 151 -3.93 9.07 13.45
N ILE A 152 -3.81 10.05 12.57
CA ILE A 152 -2.67 10.14 11.66
C ILE A 152 -1.52 10.76 12.43
N SER A 153 -0.44 10.00 12.60
CA SER A 153 0.70 10.37 13.42
C SER A 153 1.97 10.43 12.60
N HIS A 154 2.87 11.34 12.99
CA HIS A 154 4.27 11.36 12.58
C HIS A 154 5.10 10.61 13.62
N TRP A 155 5.95 9.71 13.15
CA TRP A 155 6.98 9.02 13.92
C TRP A 155 8.35 9.45 13.41
N SER A 156 9.25 9.78 14.32
CA SER A 156 10.65 10.01 13.99
C SER A 156 11.54 8.97 14.66
N SER A 157 12.20 8.11 13.87
CA SER A 157 13.15 7.11 14.40
C SER A 157 14.43 7.72 14.95
N LEU A 158 14.72 8.97 14.58
CA LEU A 158 15.87 9.72 15.10
C LEU A 158 15.67 10.16 16.56
N THR A 159 14.49 10.68 16.89
CA THR A 159 14.16 11.17 18.24
C THR A 159 13.43 10.14 19.10
N GLY A 160 12.87 9.08 18.48
CA GLY A 160 12.01 8.11 19.14
C GLY A 160 10.67 8.70 19.59
N SER A 161 10.22 9.79 18.96
CA SER A 161 8.99 10.50 19.33
C SER A 161 7.88 10.30 18.31
N ARG A 162 6.66 10.17 18.82
CA ARG A 162 5.41 10.17 18.04
C ARG A 162 4.64 11.46 18.30
N ASN A 163 4.21 12.12 17.23
CA ASN A 163 3.38 13.32 17.27
C ASN A 163 2.08 13.08 16.49
N GLU A 164 0.93 13.38 17.09
CA GLU A 164 -0.35 13.36 16.36
C GLU A 164 -0.43 14.57 15.42
N ILE A 165 -0.76 14.31 14.15
CA ILE A 165 -0.84 15.32 13.08
C ILE A 165 -2.29 15.69 12.79
N LEU A 166 -3.16 14.69 12.79
CA LEU A 166 -4.59 14.86 12.56
C LEU A 166 -5.35 13.72 13.24
N ASN A 167 -6.35 14.08 14.04
CA ASN A 167 -7.28 13.13 14.64
C ASN A 167 -8.63 13.24 13.93
N VAL A 168 -9.01 12.19 13.20
CA VAL A 168 -10.24 12.14 12.42
C VAL A 168 -11.40 11.46 13.16
N LYS A 169 -11.24 11.15 14.46
CA LYS A 169 -12.35 10.66 15.30
C LYS A 169 -13.33 11.79 15.56
N GLY A 170 -12.78 12.96 15.92
CA GLY A 170 -13.58 14.16 16.14
C GLY A 170 -14.02 14.81 14.84
N HIS A 171 -14.65 15.97 14.99
CA HIS A 171 -15.02 16.78 13.85
C HIS A 171 -13.79 17.44 13.20
N VAL A 172 -13.61 17.24 11.90
CA VAL A 172 -12.51 17.79 11.10
C VAL A 172 -13.08 18.63 9.96
N ALA A 173 -12.85 19.94 10.02
CA ALA A 173 -13.28 20.90 9.01
C ALA A 173 -12.11 21.74 8.49
N PRO A 174 -12.16 22.20 7.23
CA PRO A 174 -11.13 23.06 6.67
C PRO A 174 -11.10 24.41 7.38
N SER A 175 -9.90 24.86 7.71
CA SER A 175 -9.64 26.18 8.31
C SER A 175 -9.48 27.28 7.27
N GLU A 176 -9.29 26.91 6.00
CA GLU A 176 -9.18 27.79 4.85
C GLU A 176 -10.46 27.72 4.02
N LYS A 177 -10.80 28.81 3.31
CA LYS A 177 -11.98 28.88 2.45
C LYS A 177 -11.55 28.81 0.99
N HIS A 178 -11.78 27.66 0.37
CA HIS A 178 -11.53 27.43 -1.05
C HIS A 178 -12.83 27.03 -1.77
N PRO A 179 -12.98 27.28 -3.09
CA PRO A 179 -14.25 27.14 -3.80
C PRO A 179 -14.91 25.76 -3.72
N GLU A 180 -14.12 24.68 -3.84
CA GLU A 180 -14.63 23.30 -3.78
C GLU A 180 -14.52 22.67 -2.39
N SER A 181 -14.20 23.48 -1.37
CA SER A 181 -14.03 22.96 -0.03
C SER A 181 -15.38 22.73 0.64
N LEU A 182 -15.62 21.52 1.12
CA LEU A 182 -16.71 21.20 2.04
C LEU A 182 -16.40 21.81 3.40
N LEU A 183 -16.93 23.02 3.64
CA LEU A 183 -16.69 23.80 4.86
C LEU A 183 -17.28 23.16 6.11
N GLU A 184 -18.30 22.33 5.94
CA GLU A 184 -18.86 21.53 7.02
C GLU A 184 -17.89 20.48 7.52
N GLY A 185 -16.94 19.99 6.71
CA GLY A 185 -16.00 18.96 7.14
C GLY A 185 -16.63 17.58 7.34
N PHE A 186 -15.96 16.75 8.11
CA PHE A 186 -16.33 15.35 8.37
C PHE A 186 -16.22 15.01 9.86
N THR A 187 -16.78 13.89 10.27
CA THR A 187 -16.72 13.38 11.64
C THR A 187 -16.54 11.87 11.58
N GLU A 188 -15.70 11.31 12.45
CA GLU A 188 -15.43 9.87 12.53
C GLU A 188 -15.02 9.24 11.18
N THR A 189 -14.28 9.99 10.36
CA THR A 189 -13.81 9.51 9.06
C THR A 189 -12.94 8.26 9.24
N GLN A 190 -13.39 7.14 8.69
CA GLN A 190 -12.58 5.95 8.54
C GLN A 190 -11.62 6.16 7.38
N VAL A 191 -10.31 6.26 7.67
CA VAL A 191 -9.29 6.50 6.65
C VAL A 191 -8.94 5.20 5.96
N SER A 192 -9.10 5.17 4.65
CA SER A 192 -8.82 4.03 3.76
C SER A 192 -7.42 4.11 3.14
N THR A 193 -6.88 5.33 2.96
CA THR A 193 -5.62 5.56 2.25
C THR A 193 -4.97 6.88 2.68
N LEU A 194 -3.65 6.96 2.58
CA LEU A 194 -2.84 8.10 3.00
C LEU A 194 -1.73 8.34 1.98
N ALA A 195 -1.43 9.60 1.68
CA ALA A 195 -0.20 10.00 1.02
C ALA A 195 0.41 11.23 1.69
N VAL A 196 1.74 11.24 1.86
CA VAL A 196 2.46 12.39 2.40
C VAL A 196 3.67 12.72 1.53
N LYS A 197 3.66 13.88 0.88
CA LYS A 197 4.76 14.30 0.02
C LYS A 197 4.88 15.80 0.00
N GLU A 198 6.11 16.30 0.02
CA GLU A 198 6.40 17.74 -0.09
C GLU A 198 5.59 18.61 0.89
N ARG A 199 5.42 18.11 2.12
CA ARG A 199 4.65 18.74 3.21
C ARG A 199 3.13 18.78 3.01
N LEU A 200 2.59 18.14 1.97
CA LEU A 200 1.16 17.89 1.84
C LEU A 200 0.83 16.48 2.35
N LEU A 201 -0.12 16.39 3.25
CA LEU A 201 -0.77 15.17 3.69
C LEU A 201 -2.17 15.13 3.06
N VAL A 202 -2.50 14.01 2.41
CA VAL A 202 -3.83 13.71 1.89
C VAL A 202 -4.29 12.40 2.50
N ALA A 203 -5.46 12.42 3.13
CA ALA A 203 -6.13 11.23 3.64
C ALA A 203 -7.45 11.02 2.87
N GLY A 204 -7.65 9.80 2.37
CA GLY A 204 -8.89 9.36 1.75
C GLY A 204 -9.72 8.53 2.73
N GLY A 205 -11.05 8.65 2.66
CA GLY A 205 -12.00 7.92 3.50
C GLY A 205 -12.87 6.92 2.75
N PHE A 206 -13.59 6.09 3.51
CA PHE A 206 -14.49 5.05 3.01
C PHE A 206 -15.75 5.60 2.33
N GLN A 207 -16.17 6.83 2.66
CA GLN A 207 -17.34 7.48 2.05
C GLN A 207 -16.93 8.55 1.03
N GLY A 208 -15.79 8.34 0.37
CA GLY A 208 -15.26 9.25 -0.65
C GLY A 208 -14.69 10.55 -0.09
N GLU A 209 -14.45 10.64 1.22
CA GLU A 209 -13.85 11.83 1.82
C GLU A 209 -12.40 12.01 1.37
N LEU A 210 -12.01 13.27 1.19
CA LEU A 210 -10.64 13.70 0.93
C LEU A 210 -10.31 14.82 1.91
N ILE A 211 -9.31 14.59 2.77
CA ILE A 211 -8.85 15.57 3.76
C ILE A 211 -7.40 15.93 3.45
N CYS A 212 -7.16 17.20 3.15
CA CYS A 212 -5.85 17.73 2.78
C CYS A 212 -5.32 18.67 3.87
N LYS A 213 -4.12 18.36 4.38
CA LYS A 213 -3.43 19.17 5.38
C LYS A 213 -2.01 19.46 4.92
N HIS A 214 -1.65 20.74 4.85
CA HIS A 214 -0.25 21.12 4.79
C HIS A 214 0.37 21.03 6.19
N LEU A 215 1.55 20.42 6.26
CA LEU A 215 2.25 20.09 7.49
C LEU A 215 3.01 21.29 8.09
N ASP A 216 3.23 22.34 7.30
CA ASP A 216 3.91 23.58 7.71
C ASP A 216 2.95 24.69 8.18
N ARG A 217 1.65 24.42 8.23
CA ARG A 217 0.63 25.36 8.72
C ARG A 217 -0.42 24.68 9.62
N PRO A 218 -1.06 25.42 10.53
CA PRO A 218 -2.09 24.87 11.41
C PRO A 218 -3.38 24.54 10.64
N GLY A 219 -4.18 23.62 11.19
CA GLY A 219 -5.50 23.27 10.65
C GLY A 219 -5.46 22.38 9.40
N VAL A 220 -6.65 22.02 8.93
CA VAL A 220 -6.88 21.37 7.64
C VAL A 220 -7.04 22.44 6.58
N SER A 221 -6.47 22.21 5.41
CA SER A 221 -6.47 23.19 4.32
C SER A 221 -7.66 23.02 3.39
N PHE A 222 -8.06 21.77 3.12
CA PHE A 222 -9.12 21.48 2.16
C PHE A 222 -9.78 20.16 2.51
N CYS A 223 -11.11 20.14 2.43
CA CYS A 223 -11.92 18.94 2.52
C CYS A 223 -12.79 18.85 1.27
N SER A 224 -12.92 17.67 0.68
CA SER A 224 -13.84 17.42 -0.43
C SER A 224 -14.38 16.01 -0.35
N ARG A 225 -15.47 15.75 -1.08
CA ARG A 225 -16.06 14.42 -1.21
C ARG A 225 -16.18 14.07 -2.68
N THR A 226 -15.69 12.90 -3.06
CA THR A 226 -15.60 12.48 -4.47
C THR A 226 -16.96 12.17 -5.08
N THR A 227 -17.87 11.60 -4.28
CA THR A 227 -19.25 11.26 -4.63
C THR A 227 -20.06 11.02 -3.34
N TYR A 228 -21.39 11.07 -3.42
CA TYR A 228 -22.31 10.77 -2.32
C TYR A 228 -22.96 9.38 -2.44
N THR A 229 -22.51 8.58 -3.41
CA THR A 229 -22.95 7.18 -3.54
C THR A 229 -22.46 6.36 -2.36
N GLU A 230 -23.16 5.28 -2.02
CA GLU A 230 -22.77 4.40 -0.90
C GLU A 230 -21.41 3.74 -1.16
N ASN A 231 -21.14 3.35 -2.41
CA ASN A 231 -19.87 2.74 -2.81
C ASN A 231 -18.80 3.77 -3.23
N ALA A 232 -18.38 4.64 -2.31
CA ALA A 232 -17.52 5.82 -2.61
C ALA A 232 -16.05 5.70 -2.19
N ILE A 233 -15.62 4.55 -1.65
CA ILE A 233 -14.31 4.38 -0.98
C ILE A 233 -13.18 5.01 -1.81
N THR A 234 -12.36 5.83 -1.15
CA THR A 234 -11.12 6.34 -1.75
C THR A 234 -10.05 5.27 -1.58
N ASN A 235 -9.83 4.47 -2.62
CA ASN A 235 -8.95 3.30 -2.58
C ASN A 235 -7.46 3.69 -2.53
N ALA A 236 -7.06 4.69 -3.32
CA ALA A 236 -5.68 5.16 -3.37
C ALA A 236 -5.60 6.66 -3.57
N VAL A 237 -4.62 7.29 -2.92
CA VAL A 237 -4.20 8.65 -3.21
C VAL A 237 -2.70 8.70 -3.46
N ASP A 238 -2.26 9.53 -4.39
CA ASP A 238 -0.84 9.82 -4.57
C ASP A 238 -0.64 11.30 -4.88
N VAL A 239 0.47 11.86 -4.38
CA VAL A 239 0.81 13.28 -4.49
C VAL A 239 1.95 13.46 -5.48
N TYR A 240 1.83 14.43 -6.37
CA TYR A 240 2.83 14.66 -7.41
C TYR A 240 2.90 16.13 -7.83
N ARG A 241 3.95 16.48 -8.56
CA ARG A 241 4.01 17.75 -9.29
C ARG A 241 3.71 17.52 -10.74
N ASN A 242 2.83 18.32 -11.31
CA ASN A 242 2.58 18.30 -12.74
C ASN A 242 3.78 18.89 -13.53
N SER A 243 3.68 18.94 -14.85
CA SER A 243 4.74 19.46 -15.73
C SER A 243 5.04 20.96 -15.55
N SER A 244 4.10 21.74 -15.01
CA SER A 244 4.31 23.15 -14.64
C SER A 244 4.97 23.33 -13.27
N GLY A 245 5.10 22.23 -12.52
CA GLY A 245 5.57 22.24 -11.14
C GLY A 245 4.46 22.48 -10.11
N ALA A 246 3.20 22.66 -10.49
CA ALA A 246 2.12 22.80 -9.51
C ALA A 246 1.91 21.48 -8.73
N LEU A 247 1.59 21.59 -7.44
CA LEU A 247 1.35 20.43 -6.59
C LEU A 247 -0.07 19.91 -6.80
N HIS A 248 -0.19 18.62 -7.09
CA HIS A 248 -1.45 17.93 -7.35
C HIS A 248 -1.54 16.67 -6.50
N PHE A 249 -2.75 16.13 -6.37
CA PHE A 249 -2.94 14.75 -5.96
C PHE A 249 -3.97 14.06 -6.83
N MET A 250 -3.72 12.77 -7.08
CA MET A 250 -4.64 11.88 -7.79
C MET A 250 -5.35 10.98 -6.78
N ALA A 251 -6.66 10.79 -6.94
CA ALA A 251 -7.49 9.90 -6.14
C ALA A 251 -8.15 8.85 -7.02
N SER A 252 -7.99 7.58 -6.65
CA SER A 252 -8.71 6.43 -7.20
C SER A 252 -9.85 6.05 -6.26
N ASN A 253 -11.02 5.82 -6.82
CA ASN A 253 -12.22 5.57 -6.05
C ASN A 253 -12.98 4.33 -6.54
N ASN A 254 -13.73 3.73 -5.62
CA ASN A 254 -14.59 2.59 -5.92
C ASN A 254 -15.75 2.95 -6.85
N ASP A 255 -16.07 4.24 -7.00
CA ASP A 255 -17.11 4.75 -7.89
C ASP A 255 -16.71 4.79 -9.39
N CYS A 256 -15.76 3.92 -9.76
CA CYS A 256 -15.14 3.82 -11.06
C CYS A 256 -14.40 5.09 -11.53
N GLY A 257 -14.02 5.97 -10.59
CA GLY A 257 -13.42 7.27 -10.88
C GLY A 257 -11.93 7.35 -10.59
N VAL A 258 -11.20 8.06 -11.46
CA VAL A 258 -9.88 8.64 -11.15
C VAL A 258 -9.98 10.16 -11.25
N ARG A 259 -9.61 10.85 -10.17
CA ARG A 259 -9.72 12.31 -10.03
C ARG A 259 -8.35 12.92 -9.83
N ASP A 260 -8.12 14.08 -10.43
CA ASP A 260 -6.93 14.89 -10.21
C ASP A 260 -7.31 16.25 -9.64
N PHE A 261 -6.66 16.64 -8.55
CA PHE A 261 -6.90 17.90 -7.84
C PHE A 261 -5.65 18.79 -7.87
N ASP A 262 -5.84 20.04 -8.26
CA ASP A 262 -4.83 21.10 -8.20
C ASP A 262 -4.83 21.72 -6.80
N MET A 263 -3.71 21.65 -6.08
CA MET A 263 -3.57 22.16 -4.71
C MET A 263 -3.09 23.61 -4.61
N GLU A 264 -2.80 24.26 -5.74
CA GLU A 264 -2.65 25.72 -5.78
C GLU A 264 -4.01 26.41 -5.89
N ARG A 265 -4.96 25.75 -6.58
CA ARG A 265 -6.32 26.26 -6.81
C ARG A 265 -7.39 25.61 -5.95
N TYR A 266 -7.08 24.49 -5.30
CA TYR A 266 -7.98 23.68 -4.48
C TYR A 266 -9.26 23.27 -5.23
N GLN A 267 -9.05 22.69 -6.40
CA GLN A 267 -10.14 22.30 -7.30
C GLN A 267 -9.83 20.99 -8.03
N LEU A 268 -10.89 20.25 -8.35
CA LEU A 268 -10.87 19.13 -9.28
C LEU A 268 -10.57 19.68 -10.69
N VAL A 269 -9.49 19.20 -11.30
CA VAL A 269 -9.13 19.58 -12.67
C VAL A 269 -9.49 18.52 -13.70
N GLN A 270 -9.50 17.25 -13.29
CA GLN A 270 -9.76 16.14 -14.21
C GLN A 270 -10.52 15.01 -13.51
N LEU A 271 -11.48 14.41 -14.22
CA LEU A 271 -12.19 13.19 -13.82
C LEU A 271 -12.22 12.22 -15.00
N PHE A 272 -11.73 11.01 -14.78
CA PHE A 272 -11.83 9.88 -15.70
C PHE A 272 -12.76 8.82 -15.10
N ARG A 273 -13.67 8.28 -15.92
CA ARG A 273 -14.58 7.20 -15.52
C ARG A 273 -14.25 5.92 -16.28
N TYR A 274 -14.31 4.81 -15.56
CA TYR A 274 -14.05 3.47 -16.06
C TYR A 274 -15.29 2.59 -15.88
N LEU A 275 -15.24 1.37 -16.42
CA LEU A 275 -16.36 0.43 -16.35
C LEU A 275 -16.40 -0.37 -15.03
N TRP A 276 -15.39 -0.19 -14.19
CA TRP A 276 -15.16 -0.96 -12.97
C TRP A 276 -14.57 -0.09 -11.86
N PRO A 277 -14.78 -0.45 -10.58
CA PRO A 277 -14.15 0.19 -9.43
C PRO A 277 -12.63 0.31 -9.55
N VAL A 278 -12.08 1.51 -9.37
CA VAL A 278 -10.64 1.74 -9.51
C VAL A 278 -9.96 1.59 -8.16
N ASN A 279 -9.17 0.52 -8.02
CA ASN A 279 -8.43 0.24 -6.78
C ASN A 279 -7.13 1.05 -6.67
N HIS A 280 -6.47 1.33 -7.79
CA HIS A 280 -5.23 2.11 -7.78
C HIS A 280 -4.96 2.80 -9.10
N SER A 281 -4.36 3.99 -9.03
CA SER A 281 -3.78 4.68 -10.17
C SER A 281 -2.40 5.21 -9.81
N SER A 282 -1.49 5.23 -10.78
CA SER A 282 -0.17 5.84 -10.59
C SER A 282 0.27 6.58 -11.84
N LEU A 283 0.79 7.79 -11.64
CA LEU A 283 1.27 8.67 -12.69
C LEU A 283 2.75 8.38 -13.00
N SER A 284 3.07 8.34 -14.30
CA SER A 284 4.44 8.26 -14.78
C SER A 284 5.28 9.48 -14.34
N PRO A 285 6.61 9.33 -14.18
CA PRO A 285 7.49 10.42 -13.74
C PRO A 285 7.48 11.66 -14.64
N ASP A 286 7.20 11.51 -15.93
CA ASP A 286 7.09 12.65 -16.87
C ASP A 286 5.69 13.27 -16.91
N GLY A 287 4.76 12.71 -16.14
CA GLY A 287 3.39 13.20 -15.97
C GLY A 287 2.50 13.00 -17.18
N LYS A 288 2.84 12.10 -18.12
CA LYS A 288 2.07 11.92 -19.36
C LYS A 288 1.14 10.72 -19.35
N LEU A 289 1.55 9.66 -18.69
CA LEU A 289 0.83 8.38 -18.65
C LEU A 289 0.35 8.06 -17.24
N VAL A 290 -0.84 7.46 -17.13
CA VAL A 290 -1.36 6.89 -15.88
C VAL A 290 -1.58 5.39 -16.09
N ALA A 291 -1.08 4.58 -15.15
CA ALA A 291 -1.46 3.18 -15.03
C ALA A 291 -2.68 3.09 -14.10
N VAL A 292 -3.79 2.57 -14.61
CA VAL A 292 -5.07 2.46 -13.90
C VAL A 292 -5.43 1.00 -13.76
N VAL A 293 -5.72 0.57 -12.53
CA VAL A 293 -6.01 -0.82 -12.19
C VAL A 293 -7.15 -0.91 -11.18
N GLY A 294 -7.91 -2.00 -11.24
CA GLY A 294 -9.10 -2.16 -10.40
C GLY A 294 -9.77 -3.51 -10.59
N ASP A 295 -11.09 -3.50 -10.54
CA ASP A 295 -11.95 -4.69 -10.59
C ASP A 295 -12.16 -5.22 -12.03
N ASP A 296 -11.05 -5.38 -12.73
CA ASP A 296 -10.95 -6.02 -14.04
C ASP A 296 -9.58 -6.72 -14.12
N PRO A 297 -9.49 -7.93 -14.69
CA PRO A 297 -8.21 -8.60 -14.90
C PRO A 297 -7.22 -7.79 -15.75
N ASN A 298 -7.70 -6.89 -16.59
CA ASN A 298 -6.90 -6.03 -17.42
C ASN A 298 -6.74 -4.65 -16.79
N GLY A 299 -5.49 -4.25 -16.56
CA GLY A 299 -5.18 -2.85 -16.31
C GLY A 299 -5.22 -2.01 -17.58
N LEU A 300 -5.23 -0.69 -17.42
CA LEU A 300 -5.17 0.27 -18.51
C LEU A 300 -3.95 1.18 -18.36
N LEU A 301 -3.34 1.52 -19.49
CA LEU A 301 -2.39 2.62 -19.61
C LEU A 301 -3.08 3.74 -20.39
N VAL A 302 -3.24 4.90 -19.79
CA VAL A 302 -4.02 6.02 -20.34
C VAL A 302 -3.19 7.30 -20.44
N ASP A 303 -3.58 8.19 -21.34
CA ASP A 303 -3.05 9.55 -21.42
C ASP A 303 -3.60 10.37 -20.24
N SER A 304 -2.70 10.95 -19.44
CA SER A 304 -3.05 11.75 -18.26
C SER A 304 -3.81 13.04 -18.55
N SER A 305 -3.74 13.57 -19.79
CA SER A 305 -4.35 14.85 -20.15
C SER A 305 -5.80 14.73 -20.60
N ASN A 306 -6.19 13.55 -21.09
CA ASN A 306 -7.51 13.35 -21.69
C ASN A 306 -8.16 11.99 -21.34
N GLY A 307 -7.45 11.11 -20.65
CA GLY A 307 -7.96 9.81 -20.19
C GLY A 307 -8.10 8.75 -21.29
N GLN A 308 -7.63 9.02 -22.51
CA GLN A 308 -7.72 8.06 -23.60
C GLN A 308 -6.80 6.86 -23.33
N THR A 309 -7.35 5.66 -23.54
CA THR A 309 -6.59 4.41 -23.45
C THR A 309 -5.54 4.32 -24.55
N ILE A 310 -4.28 4.24 -24.13
CA ILE A 310 -3.11 4.04 -24.99
C ILE A 310 -2.80 2.55 -25.11
N GLY A 311 -3.02 1.78 -24.05
CA GLY A 311 -2.79 0.34 -24.05
C GLY A 311 -3.56 -0.39 -22.96
N THR A 312 -3.80 -1.67 -23.21
CA THR A 312 -4.39 -2.61 -22.23
C THR A 312 -3.31 -3.54 -21.71
N LEU A 313 -3.28 -3.73 -20.39
CA LEU A 313 -2.30 -4.54 -19.68
C LEU A 313 -2.86 -5.96 -19.49
N LYS A 314 -2.66 -6.81 -20.51
CA LYS A 314 -3.20 -8.16 -20.53
C LYS A 314 -2.23 -9.16 -19.90
N GLY A 315 -2.72 -9.98 -18.97
CA GLY A 315 -1.98 -11.12 -18.45
C GLY A 315 -2.29 -11.46 -16.99
N HIS A 316 -2.64 -10.48 -16.17
CA HIS A 316 -3.20 -10.77 -14.86
C HIS A 316 -4.51 -11.56 -15.00
N LEU A 317 -4.76 -12.43 -14.03
CA LEU A 317 -5.90 -13.36 -14.07
C LEU A 317 -6.99 -13.01 -13.06
N ASP A 318 -6.82 -11.92 -12.30
CA ASP A 318 -7.72 -11.48 -11.24
C ASP A 318 -7.58 -9.96 -11.04
N TYR A 319 -8.19 -9.38 -10.00
CA TYR A 319 -8.25 -7.93 -9.81
C TYR A 319 -6.94 -7.36 -9.25
N SER A 320 -6.64 -6.14 -9.68
CA SER A 320 -5.39 -5.47 -9.36
C SER A 320 -5.60 -4.40 -8.28
N PHE A 321 -4.64 -4.27 -7.36
CA PHE A 321 -4.75 -3.39 -6.17
C PHE A 321 -3.60 -2.41 -5.99
N ALA A 322 -2.53 -2.56 -6.77
CA ALA A 322 -1.36 -1.69 -6.66
C ALA A 322 -0.76 -1.43 -8.03
N SER A 323 -0.25 -0.23 -8.22
CA SER A 323 0.61 0.10 -9.36
C SER A 323 1.71 1.07 -8.94
N ALA A 324 2.88 0.98 -9.55
CA ALA A 324 3.99 1.90 -9.29
C ALA A 324 4.90 2.05 -10.50
N TRP A 325 5.41 3.25 -10.73
CA TRP A 325 6.33 3.54 -11.82
C TRP A 325 7.79 3.43 -11.38
N HIS A 326 8.62 2.85 -12.23
CA HIS A 326 10.05 3.00 -12.13
C HIS A 326 10.40 4.47 -12.48
N PRO A 327 11.37 5.10 -11.80
CA PRO A 327 11.78 6.48 -12.09
C PRO A 327 12.40 6.71 -13.48
N ASN A 328 12.50 5.66 -14.33
CA ASN A 328 12.98 5.78 -15.71
C ASN A 328 11.87 6.22 -16.67
N GLY A 329 10.60 6.18 -16.25
CA GLY A 329 9.43 6.52 -17.06
C GLY A 329 9.07 5.52 -18.17
N VAL A 330 9.79 4.41 -18.27
CA VAL A 330 9.57 3.38 -19.30
C VAL A 330 8.96 2.12 -18.69
N THR A 331 9.32 1.80 -17.44
CA THR A 331 8.91 0.58 -16.76
C THR A 331 7.98 0.90 -15.61
N PHE A 332 6.99 0.05 -15.39
CA PHE A 332 6.10 0.15 -14.23
C PHE A 332 5.65 -1.25 -13.80
N ALA A 333 4.99 -1.34 -12.67
CA ALA A 333 4.56 -2.60 -12.08
C ALA A 333 3.09 -2.56 -11.66
N THR A 334 2.43 -3.71 -11.66
CA THR A 334 1.07 -3.91 -11.16
C THR A 334 1.03 -5.10 -10.20
N GLY A 335 0.27 -5.00 -9.12
CA GLY A 335 0.10 -6.02 -8.08
C GLY A 335 -1.33 -6.49 -8.01
N ASN A 336 -1.52 -7.81 -7.85
CA ASN A 336 -2.78 -8.46 -8.18
C ASN A 336 -3.21 -9.55 -7.18
N GLN A 337 -4.50 -9.85 -7.17
CA GLN A 337 -5.11 -10.92 -6.40
C GLN A 337 -4.61 -12.32 -6.80
N ASP A 338 -4.17 -12.49 -8.06
CA ASP A 338 -3.52 -13.69 -8.61
C ASP A 338 -2.14 -13.99 -8.00
N LYS A 339 -1.78 -13.33 -6.89
CA LYS A 339 -0.53 -13.50 -6.13
C LYS A 339 0.73 -13.11 -6.92
N THR A 340 0.58 -12.39 -8.02
CA THR A 340 1.71 -11.92 -8.82
C THR A 340 1.83 -10.41 -8.86
N CYS A 341 3.07 -9.97 -9.07
CA CYS A 341 3.40 -8.63 -9.50
C CYS A 341 3.94 -8.71 -10.93
N ARG A 342 3.33 -7.99 -11.88
CA ARG A 342 3.80 -7.94 -13.26
C ARG A 342 4.56 -6.67 -13.53
N ILE A 343 5.70 -6.81 -14.21
CA ILE A 343 6.51 -5.69 -14.70
C ILE A 343 6.19 -5.43 -16.16
N TRP A 344 5.93 -4.18 -16.51
CA TRP A 344 5.51 -3.76 -17.84
C TRP A 344 6.52 -2.78 -18.46
N ASP A 345 6.62 -2.82 -19.78
CA ASP A 345 7.34 -1.83 -20.58
C ASP A 345 6.34 -1.04 -21.42
N THR A 346 6.34 0.29 -21.30
CA THR A 346 5.40 1.15 -22.04
C THR A 346 5.54 1.03 -23.56
N ARG A 347 6.68 0.54 -24.05
CA ARG A 347 6.94 0.32 -25.48
C ARG A 347 6.32 -0.99 -25.99
N LYS A 348 5.96 -1.91 -25.09
CA LYS A 348 5.34 -3.20 -25.40
C LYS A 348 4.41 -3.65 -24.27
N THR A 349 3.19 -3.11 -24.25
CA THR A 349 2.19 -3.42 -23.21
C THR A 349 1.44 -4.73 -23.44
N SER A 350 1.66 -5.40 -24.59
CA SER A 350 0.99 -6.66 -24.92
C SER A 350 1.49 -7.85 -24.10
N GLU A 351 2.62 -7.72 -23.41
CA GLU A 351 3.20 -8.74 -22.53
C GLU A 351 3.97 -8.07 -21.38
N SER A 352 4.06 -8.76 -20.23
CA SER A 352 4.89 -8.33 -19.11
C SER A 352 6.35 -8.77 -19.30
N VAL A 353 7.29 -7.92 -18.92
CA VAL A 353 8.75 -8.16 -18.94
C VAL A 353 9.16 -9.21 -17.90
N ALA A 354 8.49 -9.22 -16.76
CA ALA A 354 8.70 -10.18 -15.67
C ALA A 354 7.40 -10.39 -14.90
N VAL A 355 7.28 -11.55 -14.26
CA VAL A 355 6.16 -11.93 -13.38
C VAL A 355 6.76 -12.41 -12.07
N LEU A 356 6.59 -11.64 -11.01
CA LEU A 356 7.17 -11.89 -9.69
C LEU A 356 6.11 -12.53 -8.79
N ARG A 357 6.50 -13.50 -7.98
CA ARG A 357 5.58 -14.37 -7.24
C ARG A 357 5.54 -14.02 -5.75
N GLY A 358 4.34 -13.87 -5.19
CA GLY A 358 4.11 -13.87 -3.74
C GLY A 358 4.11 -15.27 -3.14
N ASN A 359 4.40 -15.37 -1.84
CA ASN A 359 4.46 -16.63 -1.10
C ASN A 359 3.11 -17.03 -0.47
N LEU A 360 2.30 -16.06 -0.08
CA LEU A 360 1.10 -16.19 0.73
C LEU A 360 -0.15 -15.81 -0.07
N GLY A 361 -0.18 -14.60 -0.64
CA GLY A 361 -1.39 -14.03 -1.24
C GLY A 361 -1.19 -12.84 -2.17
N ALA A 362 -2.25 -12.06 -2.32
CA ALA A 362 -2.35 -10.94 -3.25
C ALA A 362 -1.26 -9.88 -3.06
N ILE A 363 -0.80 -9.25 -4.14
CA ILE A 363 0.15 -8.14 -4.05
C ILE A 363 -0.60 -6.82 -3.89
N ARG A 364 -0.53 -6.21 -2.71
CA ARG A 364 -1.39 -5.08 -2.30
C ARG A 364 -0.66 -3.74 -2.17
N SER A 365 0.67 -3.74 -2.21
CA SER A 365 1.46 -2.52 -2.26
C SER A 365 2.73 -2.73 -3.06
N ILE A 366 3.11 -1.76 -3.88
CA ILE A 366 4.32 -1.78 -4.68
C ILE A 366 5.00 -0.41 -4.60
N ARG A 367 6.32 -0.40 -4.40
CA ARG A 367 7.13 0.83 -4.42
C ARG A 367 8.46 0.59 -5.13
N PHE A 368 8.86 1.51 -5.99
CA PHE A 368 10.24 1.59 -6.47
C PHE A 368 11.05 2.50 -5.54
N THR A 369 12.35 2.22 -5.38
CA THR A 369 13.27 3.21 -4.81
C THR A 369 13.40 4.39 -5.77
N SER A 370 13.67 5.59 -5.24
CA SER A 370 13.78 6.82 -6.06
C SER A 370 14.95 6.79 -7.04
N ASP A 371 15.98 5.97 -6.77
CA ASP A 371 17.08 5.69 -7.71
C ASP A 371 16.78 4.55 -8.70
N GLY A 372 15.60 3.93 -8.60
CA GLY A 372 15.12 2.86 -9.46
C GLY A 372 15.79 1.51 -9.26
N ARG A 373 16.78 1.39 -8.37
CA ARG A 373 17.57 0.15 -8.22
C ARG A 373 16.76 -1.02 -7.67
N TYR A 374 15.78 -0.74 -6.83
CA TYR A 374 14.98 -1.77 -6.17
C TYR A 374 13.48 -1.51 -6.34
N ILE A 375 12.73 -2.60 -6.37
CA ILE A 375 11.27 -2.60 -6.22
C ILE A 375 10.93 -3.45 -4.99
N ALA A 376 10.04 -2.94 -4.14
CA ALA A 376 9.42 -3.72 -3.07
C ALA A 376 7.96 -4.02 -3.43
N MET A 377 7.52 -5.24 -3.16
CA MET A 377 6.12 -5.64 -3.22
C MET A 377 5.71 -6.28 -1.89
N ALA A 378 4.55 -5.88 -1.37
CA ALA A 378 4.00 -6.40 -0.13
C ALA A 378 2.76 -7.25 -0.41
N GLU A 379 2.72 -8.39 0.28
CA GLU A 379 1.56 -9.27 0.35
C GLU A 379 0.53 -8.72 1.36
N PRO A 380 -0.64 -9.35 1.59
CA PRO A 380 -1.59 -8.82 2.57
C PRO A 380 -1.02 -8.94 4.00
N ALA A 381 -0.21 -9.99 4.22
CA ALA A 381 0.42 -10.32 5.48
C ALA A 381 1.81 -10.94 5.26
N ASP A 382 2.61 -10.91 6.34
CA ASP A 382 3.80 -11.72 6.59
C ASP A 382 5.05 -11.49 5.70
N PHE A 383 4.87 -11.16 4.42
CA PHE A 383 5.95 -11.12 3.45
C PHE A 383 6.05 -9.79 2.71
N VAL A 384 7.27 -9.26 2.64
CA VAL A 384 7.67 -8.21 1.71
C VAL A 384 8.85 -8.71 0.90
N HIS A 385 8.78 -8.57 -0.42
CA HIS A 385 9.84 -8.97 -1.34
C HIS A 385 10.50 -7.75 -1.94
N VAL A 386 11.83 -7.74 -2.01
CA VAL A 386 12.61 -6.68 -2.65
C VAL A 386 13.44 -7.26 -3.78
N TYR A 387 13.28 -6.74 -5.00
CA TYR A 387 13.98 -7.22 -6.19
C TYR A 387 14.95 -6.18 -6.76
N ASP A 388 16.09 -6.64 -7.28
CA ASP A 388 17.05 -5.81 -8.01
C ASP A 388 16.61 -5.62 -9.46
N THR A 389 16.24 -4.40 -9.82
CA THR A 389 15.77 -4.05 -11.17
C THR A 389 16.88 -4.16 -12.21
N THR A 390 18.13 -3.90 -11.81
CA THR A 390 19.31 -3.95 -12.69
C THR A 390 19.77 -5.38 -12.98
N ALA A 391 19.38 -6.32 -12.13
CA ALA A 391 19.55 -7.75 -12.35
C ALA A 391 18.38 -8.37 -13.15
N GLY A 392 17.53 -7.55 -13.77
CA GLY A 392 16.33 -8.01 -14.48
C GLY A 392 15.35 -8.71 -13.55
N TYR A 393 15.23 -8.23 -12.30
CA TYR A 393 14.36 -8.77 -11.25
C TYR A 393 14.69 -10.19 -10.78
N LYS A 394 15.83 -10.75 -11.20
CA LYS A 394 16.24 -12.11 -10.84
C LYS A 394 16.79 -12.27 -9.44
N LYS A 395 17.15 -11.18 -8.75
CA LYS A 395 17.70 -11.26 -7.39
C LYS A 395 16.69 -10.75 -6.39
N GLU A 396 16.41 -11.57 -5.39
CA GLU A 396 15.33 -11.36 -4.45
C GLU A 396 15.83 -11.38 -3.01
N GLN A 397 15.37 -10.40 -2.24
CA GLN A 397 15.35 -10.44 -0.79
C GLN A 397 13.91 -10.67 -0.33
N GLU A 398 13.70 -11.73 0.42
CA GLU A 398 12.45 -11.99 1.14
C GLU A 398 12.58 -11.44 2.57
N ILE A 399 11.61 -10.64 3.01
CA ILE A 399 11.47 -10.16 4.38
C ILE A 399 10.28 -10.89 4.99
N ASP A 400 10.57 -11.76 5.96
CA ASP A 400 9.62 -12.71 6.57
C ASP A 400 9.32 -12.33 8.05
N PHE A 401 8.05 -12.04 8.34
CA PHE A 401 7.50 -11.71 9.66
C PHE A 401 6.03 -12.19 9.76
N PHE A 402 5.34 -11.92 10.86
CA PHE A 402 3.94 -12.34 11.06
C PHE A 402 3.03 -11.14 11.31
N GLY A 403 1.88 -11.09 10.64
CA GLY A 403 0.87 -10.04 10.78
C GLY A 403 0.54 -9.36 9.46
N GLU A 404 -0.59 -8.67 9.43
CA GLU A 404 -1.06 -7.94 8.24
C GLU A 404 -0.18 -6.71 7.98
N ILE A 405 -0.03 -6.34 6.71
CA ILE A 405 0.90 -5.28 6.28
C ILE A 405 0.14 -4.04 5.89
N SER A 406 0.00 -3.07 6.79
CA SER A 406 -0.72 -1.80 6.56
C SER A 406 -0.14 -0.92 5.46
N GLY A 407 1.14 -1.10 5.14
CA GLY A 407 1.81 -0.43 4.04
C GLY A 407 3.31 -0.53 4.12
N ILE A 408 3.95 -0.21 3.00
CA ILE A 408 5.41 -0.14 2.85
C ILE A 408 5.82 1.21 2.26
N SER A 409 6.97 1.71 2.69
CA SER A 409 7.49 2.97 2.15
C SER A 409 9.02 3.00 2.18
N PHE A 410 9.62 3.24 1.02
CA PHE A 410 11.02 3.65 0.96
C PHE A 410 11.15 5.11 1.34
N SER A 411 12.19 5.45 2.08
CA SER A 411 12.56 6.86 2.24
C SER A 411 12.97 7.47 0.90
N PRO A 412 12.71 8.77 0.66
CA PRO A 412 13.07 9.41 -0.61
C PRO A 412 14.56 9.37 -0.95
N ASP A 413 15.43 9.28 0.06
CA ASP A 413 16.89 9.13 -0.08
C ASP A 413 17.33 7.66 -0.30
N THR A 414 16.38 6.72 -0.36
CA THR A 414 16.56 5.26 -0.51
C THR A 414 17.18 4.54 0.69
N GLU A 415 17.58 5.26 1.74
CA GLU A 415 18.36 4.71 2.86
C GLU A 415 17.57 3.83 3.83
N SER A 416 16.24 3.96 3.84
CA SER A 416 15.34 3.22 4.72
C SER A 416 14.17 2.61 3.95
N LEU A 417 13.72 1.45 4.43
CA LEU A 417 12.43 0.84 4.09
C LEU A 417 11.65 0.66 5.39
N PHE A 418 10.43 1.18 5.42
CA PHE A 418 9.51 1.04 6.54
C PHE A 418 8.37 0.10 6.16
N ILE A 419 7.97 -0.74 7.11
CA ILE A 419 6.88 -1.71 6.96
C ILE A 419 5.99 -1.59 8.20
N GLY A 420 4.74 -1.17 8.02
CA GLY A 420 3.77 -1.12 9.11
C GLY A 420 3.07 -2.46 9.27
N VAL A 421 3.19 -3.08 10.43
CA VAL A 421 2.58 -4.37 10.76
C VAL A 421 1.38 -4.14 11.68
N TRP A 422 0.23 -4.63 11.26
CA TRP A 422 -0.97 -4.72 12.09
C TRP A 422 -1.11 -6.15 12.61
N ASP A 423 -1.03 -6.28 13.93
CA ASP A 423 -1.29 -7.51 14.67
C ASP A 423 -1.69 -7.12 16.11
N ARG A 424 -2.62 -7.86 16.70
CA ARG A 424 -3.16 -7.57 18.04
C ARG A 424 -2.06 -7.54 19.10
N THR A 425 -1.09 -8.44 18.99
CA THR A 425 -0.02 -8.59 19.97
C THR A 425 1.27 -7.98 19.45
N TYR A 426 1.61 -8.26 18.19
CA TYR A 426 2.91 -7.98 17.57
C TYR A 426 2.93 -6.81 16.58
N GLY A 427 1.87 -6.01 16.55
CA GLY A 427 1.77 -4.81 15.73
C GLY A 427 2.90 -3.82 16.01
N SER A 428 3.46 -3.25 14.95
CA SER A 428 4.67 -2.43 15.02
C SER A 428 5.00 -1.69 13.72
N LEU A 429 6.00 -0.82 13.79
CA LEU A 429 6.70 -0.28 12.62
C LEU A 429 8.10 -0.90 12.54
N LEU A 430 8.34 -1.68 11.49
CA LEU A 430 9.66 -2.23 11.20
C LEU A 430 10.46 -1.23 10.35
N GLU A 431 11.71 -0.99 10.72
CA GLU A 431 12.66 -0.18 9.94
C GLU A 431 13.80 -1.08 9.44
N TYR A 432 14.07 -0.99 8.15
CA TYR A 432 15.22 -1.60 7.49
C TYR A 432 16.09 -0.52 6.86
N GLY A 433 17.41 -0.69 6.93
CA GLY A 433 18.39 0.19 6.33
C GLY A 433 19.03 -0.39 5.08
N ARG A 434 19.24 0.42 4.06
CA ARG A 434 19.88 0.01 2.81
C ARG A 434 21.29 -0.58 3.07
N THR A 435 21.57 -1.73 2.47
CA THR A 435 22.88 -2.38 2.55
C THR A 435 23.84 -1.72 1.57
N ILE A 436 24.87 -1.05 2.10
CA ILE A 436 25.97 -0.53 1.28
C ILE A 436 27.08 -1.57 1.22
N ASN A 437 27.10 -2.36 0.15
CA ASN A 437 28.25 -3.22 -0.15
C ASN A 437 29.37 -2.34 -0.72
N TYR A 438 30.32 -1.92 0.12
CA TYR A 438 31.59 -1.41 -0.37
C TYR A 438 32.25 -2.53 -1.18
N ARG A 439 32.20 -2.46 -2.51
CA ARG A 439 33.15 -3.21 -3.33
C ARG A 439 34.52 -2.62 -2.99
N SER A 440 35.26 -3.30 -2.12
CA SER A 440 36.64 -2.97 -1.79
C SER A 440 37.47 -3.07 -3.06
N GLY A 441 37.63 -1.96 -3.78
CA GLY A 441 38.65 -1.76 -4.79
C GLY A 441 40.02 -1.72 -4.12
N ARG A 442 40.48 -2.85 -3.57
CA ARG A 442 41.91 -3.05 -3.33
C ARG A 442 42.54 -3.35 -4.68
N HIS A 443 42.94 -2.29 -5.37
CA HIS A 443 44.06 -2.40 -6.31
C HIS A 443 45.28 -2.79 -5.49
N ILE A 444 45.56 -4.09 -5.42
CA ILE A 444 46.89 -4.59 -5.09
C ILE A 444 47.74 -4.22 -6.30
N VAL A 445 48.46 -3.10 -6.20
CA VAL A 445 49.61 -2.86 -7.06
C VAL A 445 50.62 -3.94 -6.70
N LYS A 446 50.70 -4.99 -7.51
CA LYS A 446 51.86 -5.88 -7.51
C LYS A 446 52.95 -5.17 -8.30
N GLU A 447 53.98 -4.80 -7.53
CA GLU A 447 55.38 -4.48 -7.86
C GLU A 447 55.71 -3.77 -9.18
#